data_AF-A0A1F9RGB6-F1
#
_entry.id   AF-A0A1F9RGB6-F1
#
_cell.length_a   1.000
_cell.length_b   1.000
_cell.length_c   1.000
_cell.angle_alpha   90.00
_cell.angle_beta   90.00
_cell.angle_gamma   90.00
#
_symmetry.space_group_name_H-M   'P 1'
#
loop_
_entity.id
_entity.type
_entity.pdbx_description
1 polymer ?
#
loop_
_entity_poly.entity_id
_entity_poly.type
_entity_poly.pdbx_seq_one_letter_code
_entity_poly.pdbx_strand_id
1 'polypeptide(L)' 'MVMGVALAGLIFSISFSSLTQGADLDQYTTVLEPFFLLSFQRAMMTGVVLSMLGIGVTLVRGPESK' A
#
# COMPACT_ATOMS: atom_id res chain seq x y z
N MET A 1 -9.72 11.68 1.69
CA MET A 1 -9.71 10.51 2.60
C MET A 1 -9.86 9.18 1.86
N VAL A 2 -10.82 9.01 0.95
CA VAL A 2 -11.12 7.73 0.27
C VAL A 2 -10.03 7.23 -0.69
N MET A 3 -9.39 8.11 -1.47
CA MET A 3 -8.38 7.72 -2.46
C MET A 3 -7.17 7.00 -1.86
N GLY A 4 -6.72 7.39 -0.66
CA GLY A 4 -5.57 6.76 -0.01
C GLY A 4 -5.85 5.30 0.40
N VAL A 5 -7.07 5.03 0.87
CA VAL A 5 -7.50 3.68 1.27
C VAL A 5 -7.60 2.77 0.06
N ALA A 6 -8.18 3.26 -1.06
CA ALA A 6 -8.27 2.52 -2.30
C ALA A 6 -6.88 2.18 -2.88
N LEU A 7 -5.94 3.13 -2.80
CA LEU A 7 -4.58 2.97 -3.31
C LEU A 7 -3.79 1.96 -2.44
N ALA A 8 -3.98 1.97 -1.12
CA ALA A 8 -3.41 0.96 -0.23
C ALA A 8 -3.95 -0.45 -0.52
N GLY A 9 -5.26 -0.59 -0.72
CA GLY A 9 -5.88 -1.87 -1.09
C GLY A 9 -5.42 -2.38 -2.46
N LEU A 10 -5.16 -1.49 -3.41
CA LEU A 10 -4.67 -1.83 -4.75
C LEU A 10 -3.20 -2.27 -4.71
N ILE A 11 -2.33 -1.56 -3.98
CA ILE A 11 -0.92 -1.97 -3.78
C ILE A 11 -0.86 -3.34 -3.08
N PHE A 12 -1.71 -3.54 -2.09
CA PHE A 12 -1.82 -4.80 -1.37
C PHE A 12 -2.30 -5.93 -2.30
N SER A 13 -3.36 -5.71 -3.07
CA SER A 13 -3.91 -6.71 -4.01
C SER A 13 -2.93 -7.07 -5.13
N ILE A 14 -2.20 -6.09 -5.68
CA ILE A 14 -1.16 -6.35 -6.69
C ILE A 14 -0.01 -7.15 -6.08
N SER A 15 0.44 -6.78 -4.88
CA SER A 15 1.53 -7.50 -4.20
C SER A 15 1.13 -8.93 -3.87
N PHE A 16 -0.10 -9.12 -3.40
CA PHE A 16 -0.67 -10.43 -3.07
C PHE A 16 -0.84 -11.28 -4.34
N SER A 17 -1.48 -10.76 -5.38
CA SER A 17 -1.66 -11.47 -6.66
C SER A 17 -0.34 -11.85 -7.31
N SER A 18 0.69 -10.98 -7.22
CA SER A 18 2.03 -11.27 -7.73
C SER A 18 2.76 -12.37 -6.94
N LEU A 19 2.51 -12.50 -5.64
CA LEU A 19 3.12 -13.53 -4.80
C LEU A 19 2.38 -14.87 -4.89
N THR A 20 1.07 -14.83 -5.11
CA THR A 20 0.20 -16.02 -5.14
C THR A 20 -0.09 -16.51 -6.57
N GLN A 21 0.66 -16.02 -7.58
CA GLN A 21 0.48 -16.37 -9.01
C GLN A 21 -0.97 -16.22 -9.50
N GLY A 22 -1.68 -15.20 -9.03
CA GLY A 22 -3.07 -14.94 -9.41
C GLY A 22 -4.14 -15.62 -8.55
N ALA A 23 -3.79 -16.27 -7.43
CA ALA A 23 -4.81 -16.72 -6.49
C ALA A 23 -5.41 -15.51 -5.72
N ASP A 24 -6.73 -15.40 -5.78
CA ASP A 24 -7.51 -14.38 -5.11
C ASP A 24 -7.51 -14.58 -3.58
N LEU A 25 -7.77 -13.51 -2.83
CA LEU A 25 -7.91 -13.57 -1.35
C LEU A 25 -9.02 -14.52 -0.88
N ASP A 26 -9.90 -14.93 -1.79
CA ASP A 26 -10.98 -15.89 -1.56
C ASP A 26 -10.46 -17.32 -1.25
N GLN A 27 -9.23 -17.66 -1.67
CA GLN A 27 -8.58 -18.93 -1.35
C GLN A 27 -7.52 -18.80 -0.23
N TYR A 28 -7.75 -17.91 0.73
CA TYR A 28 -6.86 -17.74 1.87
C TYR A 28 -6.79 -19.03 2.72
N THR A 29 -5.70 -19.78 2.54
CA THR A 29 -5.32 -20.92 3.37
C THR A 29 -4.21 -20.49 4.34
N THR A 30 -4.16 -21.04 5.55
CA THR A 30 -3.16 -20.71 6.60
C THR A 30 -1.70 -20.78 6.11
N VAL A 31 -1.42 -21.52 5.04
CA VAL A 31 -0.09 -21.60 4.41
C VAL A 31 0.31 -20.30 3.65
N LEU A 32 -0.64 -19.43 3.32
CA LEU A 32 -0.41 -18.13 2.67
C LEU A 32 -0.12 -16.99 3.65
N GLU A 33 -0.24 -17.22 4.95
CA GLU A 33 0.05 -16.23 5.99
C GLU A 33 1.41 -15.52 5.85
N PRO A 34 2.55 -16.22 5.56
CA PRO A 34 3.82 -15.55 5.31
C PRO A 34 3.80 -14.69 4.03
N PHE A 35 3.09 -15.10 2.98
CA PHE A 35 2.99 -14.34 1.73
C PHE A 35 2.11 -13.10 1.87
N PHE A 36 1.06 -13.20 2.69
CA PHE A 36 0.22 -12.06 3.10
C PHE A 36 1.04 -11.02 3.86
N LEU A 37 1.81 -11.45 4.88
CA LEU A 37 2.67 -10.57 5.66
C LEU A 37 3.74 -9.88 4.79
N LEU A 38 4.32 -10.60 3.83
CA LEU A 38 5.33 -10.05 2.91
C LEU A 38 4.73 -9.01 1.96
N SER A 39 3.52 -9.28 1.45
CA SER A 39 2.75 -8.33 0.64
C SER A 39 2.34 -7.09 1.44
N PHE A 40 1.94 -7.28 2.69
CA PHE A 40 1.60 -6.20 3.63
C PHE A 40 2.81 -5.33 3.95
N GLN A 41 3.97 -5.93 4.23
CA GLN A 41 5.21 -5.20 4.45
C GLN A 41 5.59 -4.35 3.23
N ARG A 42 5.39 -4.88 2.01
CA ARG A 42 5.63 -4.15 0.77
C ARG A 42 4.67 -2.97 0.61
N ALA A 43 3.39 -3.16 0.91
CA ALA A 43 2.40 -2.09 0.91
C ALA A 43 2.73 -0.99 1.93
N MET A 44 3.16 -1.38 3.14
CA MET A 44 3.60 -0.45 4.18
C MET A 44 4.82 0.36 3.75
N MET A 45 5.84 -0.25 3.13
CA MET A 45 7.00 0.47 2.59
C MET A 45 6.59 1.50 1.54
N THR A 46 5.72 1.13 0.60
CA THR A 46 5.22 2.06 -0.42
C THR A 46 4.42 3.21 0.21
N GLY A 47 3.65 2.92 1.26
CA GLY A 47 2.94 3.94 2.05
C GLY A 47 3.87 4.93 2.75
N VAL A 48 5.00 4.47 3.30
CA VAL A 48 6.03 5.34 3.90
C VAL A 48 6.65 6.26 2.86
N VAL A 49 7.00 5.72 1.68
CA VAL A 49 7.55 6.52 0.57
C VAL A 49 6.55 7.58 0.12
N LEU A 50 5.29 7.21 -0.08
CA LEU A 50 4.23 8.17 -0.42
C LEU A 50 4.06 9.25 0.66
N SER A 51 4.15 8.87 1.93
CA SER A 51 4.01 9.80 3.05
C SER A 51 5.17 10.80 3.10
N MET A 52 6.41 10.35 2.88
CA MET A 52 7.56 11.24 2.78
C MET A 52 7.44 12.21 1.61
N LEU A 53 6.97 11.72 0.44
CA LEU A 53 6.71 12.60 -0.71
C LEU A 53 5.60 13.60 -0.40
N GLY A 54 4.53 13.17 0.26
CA GLY A 54 3.45 14.05 0.71
C GLY A 54 3.95 15.15 1.65
N ILE A 55 4.79 14.81 2.63
CA ILE A 55 5.44 15.79 3.52
C ILE A 55 6.29 16.75 2.72
N GLY A 56 7.14 16.25 1.80
CA GLY A 56 7.97 17.10 0.93
C GLY A 56 7.13 18.09 0.11
N VAL A 57 6.06 17.61 -0.52
CA VAL A 57 5.12 18.47 -1.27
C VAL A 57 4.46 19.49 -0.34
N THR A 58 4.08 19.11 0.88
CA THR A 58 3.45 20.01 1.85
C THR A 58 4.40 21.11 2.29
N LEU A 59 5.68 20.79 2.51
CA LEU A 59 6.71 21.76 2.85
C LEU A 59 7.05 22.70 1.68
N VAL A 60 7.09 22.18 0.44
CA VAL A 60 7.35 22.99 -0.77
C VAL A 60 6.17 23.91 -1.11
N ARG A 61 4.93 23.49 -0.83
CA ARG A 61 3.73 24.28 -1.12
C ARG A 61 3.70 25.61 -0.33
N GLY A 62 4.48 25.71 0.76
CA GLY A 62 4.54 26.89 1.62
C GLY A 62 3.23 27.13 2.39
N PRO A 63 3.24 28.01 3.42
CA PRO A 63 2.01 28.36 4.13
C PRO A 63 1.01 28.96 3.15
N GLU A 64 -0.25 28.56 3.23
CA GLU A 64 -1.33 29.19 2.47
C GLU A 64 -1.29 30.70 2.72
N SER A 65 -1.00 31.46 1.66
CA SER A 65 -1.13 32.91 1.69
C SER A 65 -2.61 33.24 1.76
N LYS A 66 -3.07 33.41 3.01
CA LYS A 66 -4.26 34.09 3.53
C LYS A 66 -5.41 34.39 2.56
#